data_AF-A0A1C5YJ53-F1
#
_entry.id   AF-A0A1C5YJ53-F1
#
_cell.length_a   1.000
_cell.length_b   1.000
_cell.length_c   1.000
_cell.angle_alpha   90.00
_cell.angle_beta   90.00
_cell.angle_gamma   90.00
#
_symmetry.space_group_name_H-M   'P 1'
#
loop_
_entity.id
_entity.type
_entity.pdbx_description
1 polymer ?
#
loop_
_entity_poly.entity_id
_entity_poly.type
_entity_poly.pdbx_seq_one_letter_code
_entity_poly.pdbx_strand_id
1 'polypeptide(L)' 'METNGSKYVVECTPDGKYYAYLSNHEQCFAYGETEEEALENLEDAAEEFYGEINSIFYIEDIA' A
#
# COMPACT_ATOMS: atom_id res chain seq x y z
N MET A 1 3.04 -18.11 -2.66
CA MET A 1 2.99 -17.02 -1.66
C MET A 1 1.58 -16.46 -1.73
N GLU A 2 0.71 -16.95 -0.87
CA GLU A 2 -0.72 -16.63 -0.92
C GLU A 2 -0.99 -15.62 0.18
N THR A 3 -1.30 -14.36 -0.17
CA THR A 3 -1.77 -13.40 0.84
C THR A 3 -2.96 -12.60 0.33
N ASN A 4 -4.12 -13.20 0.55
CA ASN A 4 -5.27 -12.62 1.24
C ASN A 4 -5.80 -11.28 0.70
N GLY A 5 -6.91 -11.38 -0.05
CA GLY A 5 -7.61 -10.30 -0.74
C GLY A 5 -8.36 -9.30 0.13
N SER A 6 -7.74 -8.76 1.19
CA SER A 6 -8.26 -7.60 1.95
C SER A 6 -7.13 -6.89 2.70
N LYS A 7 -6.09 -6.45 1.99
CA LYS A 7 -4.91 -5.80 2.59
C LYS A 7 -5.01 -4.28 2.70
N TYR A 8 -6.03 -3.68 2.10
CA TYR A 8 -6.22 -2.24 2.05
C TYR A 8 -7.66 -1.84 2.36
N VAL A 9 -7.82 -0.64 2.90
CA VAL A 9 -9.09 0.04 3.15
C VAL A 9 -9.10 1.31 2.33
N VAL A 10 -10.26 1.65 1.77
CA VAL A 10 -10.50 2.94 1.11
C VAL A 10 -11.65 3.65 1.79
N GLU A 11 -11.46 4.94 2.10
CA GLU A 11 -12.46 5.81 2.70
C GLU A 11 -12.66 7.09 1.88
N CYS A 12 -13.90 7.58 1.85
CA CYS A 12 -14.22 8.86 1.23
C CYS A 12 -14.02 9.98 2.25
N THR A 13 -13.15 10.93 1.89
CA THR A 13 -12.87 12.13 2.68
C THR A 13 -13.99 13.16 2.52
N PRO A 14 -14.21 14.04 3.52
CA PRO A 14 -15.21 15.10 3.43
C PRO A 14 -14.95 16.11 2.31
N ASP A 15 -13.73 16.17 1.78
CA ASP A 15 -13.34 17.03 0.65
C ASP A 15 -13.76 16.43 -0.71
N GLY A 16 -14.33 15.22 -0.72
CA GLY A 16 -14.74 14.49 -1.93
C GLY A 16 -13.63 13.65 -2.57
N LYS A 17 -12.48 13.51 -1.90
CA LYS A 17 -11.35 12.67 -2.33
C LYS A 17 -11.39 11.30 -1.66
N TYR A 18 -10.58 10.38 -2.13
CA TYR A 18 -10.40 9.05 -1.58
C TYR A 18 -9.10 8.95 -0.79
N TYR A 19 -9.16 8.26 0.33
CA TYR A 19 -8.03 7.93 1.19
C TYR A 19 -7.89 6.42 1.27
N ALA A 20 -6.78 5.88 0.82
CA ALA A 20 -6.49 4.45 0.83
C ALA A 20 -5.32 4.15 1.76
N TYR A 21 -5.41 3.08 2.55
CA TYR A 21 -4.33 2.66 3.45
C TYR A 21 -4.28 1.14 3.61
N LEU A 22 -3.10 0.60 3.94
CA LEU A 22 -2.98 -0.83 4.24
C LEU A 22 -3.56 -1.15 5.62
N SER A 23 -4.48 -2.12 5.71
CA SER A 23 -5.08 -2.57 6.97
C SER A 23 -4.06 -3.09 7.99
N ASN A 24 -2.92 -3.58 7.49
CA ASN A 24 -1.82 -4.09 8.33
C ASN A 24 -0.75 -3.04 8.62
N HIS A 25 -0.75 -1.93 7.88
CA HIS A 25 0.23 -0.86 7.96
C HIS A 25 -0.42 0.47 7.59
N GLU A 26 -1.20 1.03 8.50
CA GLU A 26 -1.91 2.32 8.31
C GLU A 26 -0.96 3.49 8.00
N GLN A 27 0.33 3.36 8.30
CA GLN A 27 1.37 4.33 7.94
C GLN A 27 1.64 4.38 6.43
N CYS A 28 1.32 3.30 5.71
CA CYS A 28 1.34 3.24 4.27
C CYS A 28 -0.06 3.62 3.77
N PHE A 29 -0.17 4.87 3.32
CA PHE A 29 -1.42 5.46 2.87
C PHE A 29 -1.19 6.35 1.66
N ALA A 30 -2.27 6.55 0.90
CA ALA A 30 -2.29 7.43 -0.25
C ALA A 30 -3.65 8.13 -0.37
N TYR A 31 -3.65 9.23 -1.11
CA TYR A 31 -4.86 9.95 -1.49
C TYR A 31 -5.04 9.89 -3.00
N GLY A 32 -6.28 10.00 -3.46
CA GLY A 32 -6.60 10.14 -4.88
C GLY A 32 -7.91 10.89 -5.09
N GLU A 33 -8.08 11.47 -6.28
CA GLU A 33 -9.36 12.08 -6.69
C GLU A 33 -10.45 11.01 -6.92
N THR A 34 -10.05 9.79 -7.28
CA THR A 34 -10.92 8.62 -7.42
C THR A 34 -10.44 7.47 -6.54
N GLU A 35 -11.31 6.47 -6.32
CA GLU A 35 -10.96 5.24 -5.62
C GLU A 35 -9.79 4.53 -6.31
N GLU A 36 -9.83 4.44 -7.64
CA GLU A 36 -8.77 3.82 -8.46
C GLU A 36 -7.44 4.56 -8.29
N GLU A 37 -7.44 5.89 -8.34
CA GLU A 37 -6.23 6.69 -8.19
C GLU A 37 -5.62 6.56 -6.78
N ALA A 38 -6.47 6.51 -5.74
CA ALA A 38 -6.00 6.29 -4.37
C ALA A 38 -5.37 4.90 -4.20
N LEU A 39 -5.90 3.88 -4.89
CA LEU A 39 -5.37 2.53 -4.87
C LEU A 39 -4.06 2.40 -5.64
N GLU A 40 -3.93 3.00 -6.82
CA GLU A 40 -2.66 3.00 -7.58
C GLU A 40 -1.56 3.69 -6.78
N ASN A 41 -1.85 4.85 -6.18
CA ASN A 41 -0.89 5.55 -5.33
C ASN A 41 -0.54 4.75 -4.06
N LEU A 42 -1.49 4.00 -3.50
CA LEU A 42 -1.23 3.12 -2.37
C LEU A 42 -0.35 1.93 -2.78
N GLU A 43 -0.56 1.38 -3.98
CA GLU A 43 0.25 0.28 -4.51
C GLU A 43 1.70 0.73 -4.73
N ASP A 44 1.93 1.92 -5.25
CA ASP A 44 3.27 2.51 -5.40
C ASP A 44 3.95 2.74 -4.03
N ALA A 45 3.22 3.32 -3.06
CA ALA A 45 3.71 3.51 -1.69
C ALA A 45 3.98 2.18 -0.98
N ALA A 46 3.15 1.16 -1.24
CA ALA A 46 3.33 -0.18 -0.71
C ALA A 46 4.51 -0.88 -1.40
N GLU A 47 4.69 -0.72 -2.70
CA GLU A 47 5.81 -1.28 -3.45
C GLU A 47 7.14 -0.66 -3.02
N GLU A 48 7.19 0.63 -2.70
CA GLU A 48 8.38 1.24 -2.08
C GLU A 48 8.65 0.64 -0.70
N PHE A 49 7.61 0.52 0.14
CA PHE A 49 7.74 -0.03 1.49
C PHE A 49 8.14 -1.51 1.50
N TYR A 50 7.49 -2.32 0.67
CA TYR A 50 7.79 -3.75 0.51
C TYR A 50 9.03 -3.97 -0.33
N GLY A 51 9.38 -3.11 -1.27
CA GLY A 51 10.60 -3.16 -2.08
C GLY A 51 11.83 -3.03 -1.20
N GLU A 52 11.81 -2.12 -0.23
CA GLU A 52 12.84 -2.03 0.81
C GLU A 52 12.89 -3.30 1.67
N ILE A 53 11.73 -3.83 2.11
CA ILE A 53 11.66 -5.06 2.92
C ILE A 53 12.09 -6.32 2.13
N ASN A 54 11.77 -6.37 0.84
CA ASN A 54 12.09 -7.47 -0.07
C ASN A 54 13.57 -7.41 -0.46
N SER A 55 14.14 -6.22 -0.66
CA SER A 55 15.58 -6.03 -0.84
C SER A 55 16.37 -6.53 0.38
N ILE A 56 15.87 -6.30 1.61
CA ILE A 56 16.47 -6.87 2.83
C ILE A 56 16.34 -8.40 2.86
N PHE A 57 15.19 -8.98 2.46
CA PHE A 57 14.99 -10.42 2.46
C PHE A 57 15.77 -11.18 1.37
N TYR A 58 16.09 -10.55 0.23
CA TYR A 58 16.95 -11.15 -0.80
C TYR A 58 18.46 -11.01 -0.50
N ILE A 59 18.86 -10.10 0.40
CA ILE A 59 20.27 -9.97 0.82
C ILE A 59 20.65 -11.06 1.85
N GLU A 60 19.69 -11.66 2.57
CA GLU A 60 19.98 -12.74 3.53
C GLU A 60 20.04 -14.16 2.91
N ASP A 61 19.88 -14.32 1.59
CA ASP A 61 20.08 -15.60 0.88
C ASP A 61 21.30 -15.58 -0.09
N ILE A 62 22.26 -14.68 0.15
CA ILE A 62 23.62 -14.75 -0.43
C ILE A 62 24.64 -14.69 0.72
N ALA A 63 24.70 -15.76 1.51
CA ALA A 63 25.78 -16.04 2.46
C ALA A 63 26.38 -17.43 2.19
#